data_AF-A0A7K2Q6G9-F1
#
_entry.id   AF-A0A7K2Q6G9-F1
#
_cell.length_a   1.000
_cell.length_b   1.000
_cell.length_c   1.000
_cell.angle_alpha   90.00
_cell.angle_beta   90.00
_cell.angle_gamma   90.00
#
_symmetry.space_group_name_H-M   'P 1'
#
loop_
_entity.id
_entity.type
_entity.pdbx_description
1 polymer ?
#
loop_
_entity_poly.entity_id
_entity_poly.type
_entity_poly.pdbx_seq_one_letter_code
_entity_poly.pdbx_strand_id
1 'polypeptide(L)' 'ALHVGYMDTDMAAGVPAAQKTAPALVAALALDGVARGAQEVLADDLTRGVRQGLGRVTSAV' A
#
# COMPACT_ATOMS: atom_id res chain seq x y z
N ALA A 1 5.51 1.51 9.53
CA ALA A 1 5.34 2.25 8.27
C ALA A 1 4.07 1.80 7.57
N LEU A 2 3.39 2.71 6.86
CA LEU A 2 2.22 2.40 6.04
C LEU A 2 2.57 2.70 4.59
N HIS A 3 2.31 1.73 3.71
CA HIS A 3 2.54 1.85 2.28
C HIS A 3 1.23 1.64 1.53
N VAL A 4 0.97 2.52 0.58
CA VAL A 4 -0.25 2.56 -0.23
C VAL A 4 0.19 2.87 -1.65
N GLY A 5 -0.46 2.24 -2.64
CA GLY A 5 -0.32 2.60 -4.04
C GLY A 5 -1.05 3.91 -4.29
N TYR A 6 -2.18 3.85 -4.99
CA TYR A 6 -3.05 5.01 -5.13
C TYR A 6 -4.22 4.94 -4.16
N MET A 7 -4.49 6.06 -3.49
CA MET A 7 -5.66 6.24 -2.64
C MET A 7 -6.62 7.21 -3.32
N ASP A 8 -7.93 6.99 -3.19
CA ASP A 8 -8.95 7.86 -3.75
C ASP A 8 -9.01 9.21 -3.03
N THR A 9 -8.13 10.11 -3.45
CA THR A 9 -7.90 11.44 -2.90
C THR A 9 -7.59 12.41 -4.03
N ASP A 10 -7.69 13.71 -3.77
CA ASP A 10 -7.38 14.76 -4.75
C ASP A 10 -5.94 14.66 -5.27
N MET A 11 -5.00 14.18 -4.45
CA MET A 11 -3.60 13.96 -4.83
C MET A 11 -3.45 12.98 -6.01
N ALA A 12 -4.37 12.02 -6.15
CA ALA A 12 -4.37 11.00 -7.20
C ALA A 12 -5.54 11.17 -8.19
N ALA A 13 -6.03 12.40 -8.40
CA ALA A 13 -7.18 12.67 -9.27
C ALA A 13 -6.99 12.20 -10.72
N GLY A 14 -5.75 12.19 -11.24
CA GLY A 14 -5.43 11.74 -12.60
C GLY A 14 -5.38 10.21 -12.78
N VAL A 15 -5.56 9.42 -11.72
CA VAL A 15 -5.49 7.96 -11.76
C VAL A 15 -6.90 7.37 -11.93
N PRO A 16 -7.09 6.37 -12.82
CA PRO A 16 -8.38 5.71 -12.99
C PRO A 16 -8.93 5.18 -11.66
N ALA A 17 -10.23 5.38 -11.41
CA ALA A 17 -10.88 4.99 -10.16
C ALA A 17 -10.68 3.50 -9.80
N ALA A 18 -10.69 2.62 -10.80
CA ALA A 18 -10.47 1.19 -10.62
C ALA A 18 -9.07 0.81 -10.08
N GLN A 19 -8.12 1.74 -10.06
CA GLN A 19 -6.76 1.55 -9.56
C GLN A 19 -6.53 2.21 -8.19
N LYS A 20 -7.57 2.78 -7.57
CA LYS A 20 -7.46 3.52 -6.31
C LYS A 20 -8.11 2.76 -5.16
N THR A 21 -7.44 2.76 -4.02
CA THR A 21 -7.93 2.19 -2.76
C THR A 21 -8.77 3.23 -2.02
N ALA A 22 -9.90 2.79 -1.45
CA ALA A 22 -10.75 3.67 -0.64
C ALA A 22 -10.01 4.17 0.62
N PRO A 23 -10.01 5.49 0.92
CA PRO A 23 -9.32 6.04 2.09
C PRO A 23 -9.76 5.42 3.42
N ALA A 24 -11.05 5.12 3.56
CA ALA A 24 -11.59 4.50 4.77
C ALA A 24 -11.00 3.11 5.04
N LEU A 25 -10.74 2.33 4.00
CA LEU A 25 -10.09 1.02 4.12
C LEU A 25 -8.64 1.17 4.60
N VAL A 26 -7.91 2.13 4.03
CA VAL A 26 -6.52 2.39 4.43
C VAL A 26 -6.43 2.87 5.88
N ALA A 27 -7.35 3.75 6.30
CA ALA A 27 -7.43 4.22 7.68
C ALA A 27 -7.71 3.07 8.66
N ALA A 28 -8.66 2.18 8.34
CA ALA A 28 -8.94 0.99 9.15
C ALA A 28 -7.70 0.08 9.28
N LEU A 29 -7.02 -0.21 8.17
CA LEU A 29 -5.79 -1.01 8.17
C LEU A 29 -4.66 -0.38 8.98
N ALA A 30 -4.53 0.95 8.93
CA ALA A 30 -3.53 1.69 9.69
C ALA A 30 -3.78 1.58 11.20
N LEU A 31 -5.03 1.77 11.63
CA LEU A 31 -5.43 1.65 13.03
C LEU A 31 -5.24 0.22 13.54
N ASP A 32 -5.66 -0.78 12.76
CA ASP A 32 -5.43 -2.19 13.09
C ASP A 32 -3.94 -2.52 13.20
N GLY A 33 -3.12 -1.98 12.30
CA GLY A 33 -1.66 -2.15 12.33
C GLY A 33 -1.05 -1.58 13.61
N VAL A 34 -1.47 -0.39 14.02
CA VAL A 34 -1.04 0.24 15.29
C VAL A 34 -1.47 -0.60 16.49
N ALA A 35 -2.74 -1.02 16.54
CA ALA A 35 -3.27 -1.83 17.64
C ALA A 35 -2.53 -3.17 17.81
N ARG A 36 -2.01 -3.73 16.71
CA ARG A 36 -1.24 -4.99 16.71
C ARG A 36 0.27 -4.80 16.86
N GLY A 37 0.76 -3.55 16.97
CA GLY A 37 2.19 -3.27 17.01
C GLY A 37 2.93 -3.64 15.70
N ALA A 38 2.23 -3.62 14.56
CA ALA A 38 2.81 -3.99 13.27
C ALA A 38 3.88 -2.98 12.84
N GLN A 39 5.06 -3.49 12.48
CA GLN A 39 6.17 -2.68 11.96
C GLN A 39 5.87 -2.11 10.56
N GLU A 40 5.11 -2.84 9.73
CA GLU A 40 4.82 -2.51 8.34
C GLU A 40 3.37 -2.91 7.98
N VAL A 41 2.66 -2.04 7.26
CA VAL A 41 1.31 -2.29 6.71
C VAL A 41 1.33 -2.00 5.21
N LEU A 42 0.89 -2.96 4.40
CA LEU A 42 0.77 -2.83 2.94
C LEU A 42 -0.72 -2.78 2.59
N ALA A 43 -1.19 -1.63 2.12
CA ALA A 43 -2.62 -1.34 2.07
C ALA A 43 -3.38 -2.01 0.91
N ASP A 44 -2.68 -2.34 -0.17
CA ASP A 44 -3.29 -2.87 -1.39
C ASP A 44 -2.40 -3.89 -2.11
N ASP A 45 -2.98 -4.59 -3.08
CA ASP A 45 -2.32 -5.67 -3.80
C ASP A 45 -1.15 -5.17 -4.67
N LEU A 46 -1.27 -3.96 -5.23
CA LEU A 46 -0.19 -3.32 -5.96
C LEU A 46 1.03 -3.14 -5.06
N THR A 47 0.82 -2.57 -3.88
CA THR A 47 1.87 -2.35 -2.88
C THR A 47 2.51 -3.67 -2.44
N ARG A 48 1.70 -4.71 -2.21
CA ARG A 48 2.19 -6.06 -1.87
C ARG A 48 3.04 -6.66 -3.00
N GLY A 49 2.60 -6.52 -4.25
CA GLY A 49 3.33 -6.98 -5.43
C GLY A 49 4.68 -6.28 -5.57
N VAL A 50 4.71 -4.95 -5.46
CA VAL A 50 5.96 -4.16 -5.51
C VAL A 50 6.91 -4.56 -4.37
N ARG A 51 6.42 -4.66 -3.13
CA ARG A 51 7.23 -5.07 -1.98
C ARG A 51 7.87 -6.45 -2.17
N GLN A 52 7.12 -7.41 -2.71
CA GLN A 52 7.64 -8.74 -3.05
C GLN A 52 8.67 -8.70 -4.18
N GLY A 53 8.49 -7.81 -5.17
CA GLY A 53 9.44 -7.63 -6.28
C GLY A 53 10.77 -7.04 -5.84
N LEU A 54 10.75 -6.04 -4.95
CA LEU A 54 11.97 -5.39 -4.44
C LEU A 54 12.85 -6.34 -3.61
N GLY A 55 12.26 -7.30 -2.91
CA GLY A 55 13.00 -8.34 -2.18
C GLY A 55 13.66 -9.39 -3.07
N ARG A 56 13.34 -9.42 -4.36
CA ARG A 56 13.91 -10.38 -5.34
C ARG A 56 15.07 -9.81 -6.16
N VAL A 57 15.59 -8.61 -5.84
CA VAL A 57 16.84 -8.12 -6.44
C VAL A 57 18.01 -8.89 -5.83
N THR A 58 18.15 -10.16 -6.22
CA THR A 58 19.36 -10.94 -6.04
C THR A 58 20.19 -10.78 -7.30
N SER A 59 21.41 -10.26 -7.14
CA SER A 59 22.43 -10.00 -8.16
C SER A 59 22.29 -10.87 -9.42
N ALA A 60 22.02 -10.22 -10.56
CA ALA A 60 22.49 -10.79 -11.81
C ALA A 60 24.03 -10.69 -11.82
N VAL A 61 24.66 -11.80 -12.21
CA VAL A 61 26.11 -11.98 -12.38
C VAL A 61 26.68 -10.94 -13.35
#